data_AF-A0A9X8E9E0-F1
#
_entry.id   AF-A0A9X8E9E0-F1
#
_cell.length_a   1.000
_cell.length_b   1.000
_cell.length_c   1.000
_cell.angle_alpha   90.00
_cell.angle_beta   90.00
_cell.angle_gamma   90.00
#
_symmetry.space_group_name_H-M   'P 1'
#
loop_
_entity.id
_entity.type
_entity.pdbx_description
1 polymer ?
#
loop_
_entity_poly.entity_id
_entity_poly.type
_entity_poly.pdbx_seq_one_letter_code
_entity_poly.pdbx_strand_id
1 'polypeptide(L)'
;MGRFGEAFDAAVEARTPEAFSLFQAQVDGWVIDGQFARSSTDVESALVQLVDGYGVNAPEVQAMCEEFILLCNSAAMRALSLADSEDALDLLTLADQHTTPGTCHLVDDSHRKRLRGITLNNFACY
;
A
#
# COMPACT_ATOMS: atom_id res chain seq x y z
N MET A 1 7.41 15.57 6.32
CA MET A 1 7.51 14.95 4.99
C MET A 1 6.82 13.61 5.11
N GLY A 2 5.64 13.34 4.55
CA GLY A 2 4.73 14.22 3.81
C GLY A 2 3.37 13.51 3.67
N ARG A 3 2.29 14.14 4.12
CA ARG A 3 0.93 13.68 3.80
C ARG A 3 0.64 13.93 2.32
N PHE A 4 -0.36 13.23 1.78
CA PHE A 4 -0.94 13.59 0.49
C PHE A 4 -1.42 15.05 0.51
N GLY A 5 -1.25 15.75 -0.61
CA GLY A 5 -1.52 17.18 -0.70
C GLY A 5 -3.00 17.52 -0.96
N GLU A 6 -3.36 18.80 -0.79
CA GLU A 6 -4.73 19.31 -1.01
C GLU A 6 -5.29 18.98 -2.39
N ALA A 7 -4.44 18.85 -3.41
CA ALA A 7 -4.85 18.44 -4.75
C ALA A 7 -5.41 17.01 -4.78
N PHE A 8 -4.82 16.09 -4.01
CA PHE A 8 -5.32 14.73 -3.88
C PHE A 8 -6.66 14.72 -3.14
N ASP A 9 -6.74 15.40 -1.99
CA ASP A 9 -7.97 15.48 -1.19
C ASP A 9 -9.14 16.03 -2.03
N ALA A 10 -8.89 17.12 -2.78
CA ALA A 10 -9.88 17.73 -3.67
C ALA A 10 -10.28 16.80 -4.83
N ALA A 11 -9.34 16.03 -5.39
CA ALA A 11 -9.63 15.06 -6.44
C ALA A 11 -10.48 13.89 -5.93
N VAL A 12 -10.20 13.39 -4.72
CA VAL A 12 -11.00 12.35 -4.05
C VAL A 12 -12.41 12.86 -3.76
N GLU A 13 -12.55 14.06 -3.20
CA GLU A 13 -13.85 14.67 -2.91
C GLU A 13 -14.67 14.87 -4.18
N ALA A 14 -14.04 15.37 -5.25
CA ALA A 14 -14.67 15.55 -6.56
C ALA A 14 -14.82 14.23 -7.35
N ARG A 15 -14.29 13.11 -6.83
CA ARG A 15 -14.29 11.77 -7.44
C ARG A 15 -13.74 11.78 -8.88
N THR A 16 -12.68 12.53 -9.12
CA THR A 16 -12.05 12.61 -10.45
C THR A 16 -11.03 11.47 -10.64
N PRO A 17 -10.81 10.97 -11.87
CA PRO A 17 -9.77 9.97 -12.12
C PRO A 17 -8.35 10.44 -11.74
N GLU A 18 -8.14 11.76 -11.65
CA GLU A 18 -6.88 12.38 -11.27
C GLU A 18 -6.40 11.97 -9.87
N ALA A 19 -7.31 11.61 -8.95
CA ALA A 19 -6.95 11.15 -7.61
C ALA A 19 -5.99 9.94 -7.65
N PHE A 20 -6.22 8.99 -8.56
CA PHE A 20 -5.36 7.82 -8.71
C PHE A 20 -3.99 8.18 -9.30
N SER A 21 -3.95 9.12 -10.25
CA SER A 21 -2.68 9.58 -10.83
C SER A 21 -1.84 10.38 -9.83
N LEU A 22 -2.48 11.24 -9.04
CA LEU A 22 -1.82 11.95 -7.94
C LEU A 22 -1.31 10.98 -6.88
N PHE A 23 -2.09 9.93 -6.59
CA PHE A 23 -1.66 8.92 -5.66
C PHE A 23 -0.43 8.17 -6.13
N GLN A 24 -0.47 7.65 -7.35
CA GLN A 24 0.64 6.92 -7.93
C GLN A 24 1.91 7.79 -7.98
N ALA A 25 1.79 9.03 -8.46
CA ALA A 25 2.94 9.93 -8.58
C ALA A 25 3.62 10.21 -7.24
N GLN A 26 2.84 10.35 -6.15
CA GLN A 26 3.36 10.58 -4.81
C GLN A 26 4.05 9.32 -4.25
N VAL A 27 3.44 8.15 -4.43
CA VAL A 27 4.00 6.86 -4.02
C VAL A 27 5.30 6.56 -4.75
N ASP A 28 5.31 6.72 -6.08
CA ASP A 28 6.49 6.54 -6.92
C ASP A 28 7.63 7.45 -6.46
N GLY A 29 7.33 8.71 -6.12
CA GLY A 29 8.30 9.64 -5.55
C GLY A 29 8.98 9.09 -4.29
N TRP A 30 8.20 8.56 -3.34
CA TRP A 30 8.75 7.96 -2.13
C TRP A 30 9.51 6.66 -2.37
N VAL A 31 9.10 5.84 -3.35
CA VAL A 31 9.82 4.63 -3.74
C VAL A 31 11.18 4.99 -4.33
N ILE A 32 11.22 5.97 -5.25
CA ILE A 32 12.45 6.48 -5.88
C ILE A 32 13.40 7.06 -4.84
N ASP A 33 12.88 7.86 -3.92
CA ASP A 33 13.67 8.50 -2.86
C ASP A 33 14.08 7.52 -1.74
N GLY A 34 13.63 6.26 -1.79
CA GLY A 34 13.89 5.26 -0.76
C GLY A 34 13.21 5.56 0.58
N GLN A 35 12.12 6.33 0.56
CA GLN A 35 11.37 6.78 1.73
C GLN A 35 10.09 5.99 1.99
N PHE A 36 9.75 5.02 1.13
CA PHE A 36 8.49 4.26 1.23
C PHE A 36 8.20 3.69 2.63
N ALA A 37 9.20 3.12 3.31
CA ALA A 37 9.02 2.58 4.66
C ALA A 37 8.47 3.64 5.63
N ARG A 38 9.06 4.83 5.60
CA ARG A 38 8.70 5.97 6.44
C ARG A 38 7.37 6.63 6.05
N SER A 39 6.95 6.48 4.80
CA SER A 39 5.69 7.04 4.30
C SER A 39 4.55 6.02 4.20
N SER A 40 4.79 4.76 4.58
CA SER A 40 3.82 3.67 4.44
C SER A 40 2.47 3.96 5.12
N THR A 41 2.47 4.60 6.30
CA THR A 41 1.26 5.05 6.99
C THR A 41 0.51 6.17 6.24
N ASP A 42 1.23 7.08 5.59
CA ASP A 42 0.63 8.13 4.75
C ASP A 42 -0.01 7.50 3.50
N VAL A 43 0.64 6.50 2.89
CA VAL A 43 0.09 5.73 1.75
C VAL A 43 -1.16 4.95 2.16
N GLU A 44 -1.12 4.25 3.30
CA GLU A 44 -2.26 3.50 3.82
C GLU A 44 -3.47 4.43 4.06
N SER A 45 -3.23 5.58 4.70
CA SER A 45 -4.29 6.56 4.98
C SER A 45 -4.92 7.10 3.69
N ALA A 46 -4.12 7.37 2.66
CA ALA A 46 -4.62 7.81 1.36
C ALA A 46 -5.35 6.69 0.61
N LEU A 47 -4.91 5.43 0.75
CA LEU A 47 -5.61 4.27 0.21
C LEU A 47 -7.01 4.14 0.82
N VAL A 48 -7.14 4.33 2.14
CA VAL A 48 -8.45 4.35 2.82
C VAL A 48 -9.35 5.46 2.25
N GLN A 49 -8.81 6.65 1.98
CA GLN A 49 -9.59 7.74 1.35
C GLN A 49 -10.08 7.36 -0.06
N LEU A 50 -9.26 6.67 -0.87
CA LEU A 50 -9.69 6.16 -2.17
C LEU A 50 -10.79 5.09 -2.02
N VAL A 51 -10.66 4.18 -1.06
CA VAL A 51 -11.67 3.16 -0.75
C VAL A 51 -12.99 3.82 -0.35
N ASP A 52 -12.96 4.84 0.51
CA ASP A 52 -14.15 5.56 0.97
C ASP A 52 -14.79 6.41 -0.15
N GLY A 53 -13.96 7.02 -1.00
CA GLY A 53 -14.41 7.91 -2.08
C GLY A 53 -15.01 7.19 -3.29
N TYR A 54 -14.39 6.09 -3.72
CA TYR A 54 -14.72 5.38 -4.96
C TYR A 54 -15.37 4.00 -4.72
N GLY A 55 -15.24 3.48 -3.50
CA GLY A 55 -15.76 2.18 -3.11
C GLY A 55 -14.76 1.05 -3.34
N VAL A 56 -14.79 0.07 -2.44
CA VAL A 56 -13.88 -1.09 -2.46
C VAL A 56 -13.93 -1.89 -3.76
N ASN A 57 -15.05 -1.92 -4.47
CA ASN A 57 -15.20 -2.69 -5.71
C ASN A 57 -14.66 -1.98 -6.96
N ALA A 58 -14.20 -0.72 -6.85
CA ALA A 58 -13.66 0.00 -7.99
C ALA A 58 -12.37 -0.68 -8.48
N PRO A 59 -12.21 -0.97 -9.78
CA PRO A 59 -11.03 -1.64 -10.32
C PRO A 59 -9.72 -0.92 -9.98
N GLU A 60 -9.73 0.42 -10.04
CA GLU A 60 -8.58 1.26 -9.71
C GLU A 60 -8.22 1.14 -8.22
N VAL A 61 -9.22 1.10 -7.32
CA VAL A 61 -8.98 0.87 -5.89
C VAL A 61 -8.38 -0.52 -5.66
N GLN A 62 -8.91 -1.56 -6.32
CA GLN A 62 -8.36 -2.91 -6.22
C GLN A 62 -6.89 -2.97 -6.68
N ALA A 63 -6.54 -2.27 -7.76
CA ALA A 63 -5.17 -2.18 -8.25
C ALA A 63 -4.26 -1.47 -7.23
N MET A 64 -4.70 -0.37 -6.63
CA MET A 64 -3.92 0.34 -5.60
C MET A 64 -3.74 -0.49 -4.32
N CYS A 65 -4.75 -1.26 -3.91
CA CYS A 65 -4.62 -2.20 -2.78
C CYS A 65 -3.58 -3.29 -3.07
N GLU A 66 -3.63 -3.90 -4.26
CA GLU A 66 -2.65 -4.91 -4.68
C GLU A 66 -1.22 -4.32 -4.68
N GLU A 67 -1.06 -3.15 -5.31
CA GLU A 67 0.22 -2.48 -5.41
C GLU A 67 0.80 -2.12 -4.05
N PHE A 68 0.00 -1.59 -3.13
CA PHE A 68 0.43 -1.28 -1.77
C PHE A 68 1.00 -2.50 -1.04
N ILE A 69 0.35 -3.66 -1.15
CA ILE A 69 0.81 -4.91 -0.52
C ILE A 69 2.14 -5.36 -1.15
N LEU A 70 2.27 -5.25 -2.48
CA LEU A 70 3.51 -5.59 -3.19
C LEU A 70 4.67 -4.64 -2.83
N LEU A 71 4.39 -3.34 -2.69
CA LEU A 71 5.36 -2.35 -2.25
C LEU A 71 5.83 -2.64 -0.82
N CYS A 72 4.91 -2.94 0.11
CA CYS A 72 5.27 -3.34 1.48
C CYS A 72 6.20 -4.56 1.48
N ASN A 73 5.86 -5.60 0.72
CA ASN A 73 6.69 -6.80 0.59
C ASN A 73 8.08 -6.51 0.02
N SER A 74 8.15 -5.74 -1.07
CA SER A 74 9.43 -5.42 -1.72
C SER A 74 10.31 -4.50 -0.86
N ALA A 75 9.72 -3.50 -0.22
CA ALA A 75 10.41 -2.60 0.69
C ALA A 75 10.91 -3.33 1.95
N ALA A 76 10.14 -4.30 2.48
CA ALA A 76 10.59 -5.12 3.60
C ALA A 76 11.81 -5.96 3.25
N MET A 77 11.81 -6.63 2.09
CA MET A 77 12.97 -7.40 1.63
C MET A 77 14.19 -6.52 1.38
N ARG A 78 13.98 -5.28 0.89
CA ARG A 78 15.04 -4.28 0.78
C ARG A 78 15.58 -3.87 2.16
N ALA A 79 14.72 -3.61 3.14
CA ALA A 79 15.11 -3.27 4.50
C ALA A 79 15.94 -4.40 5.14
N LEU A 80 15.51 -5.66 5.00
CA LEU A 80 16.30 -6.83 5.42
C LEU A 80 17.68 -6.88 4.78
N SER A 81 17.78 -6.62 3.47
CA SER A 81 19.08 -6.59 2.77
C SER A 81 20.04 -5.51 3.30
N LEU A 82 19.49 -4.47 3.92
CA LEU A 82 20.23 -3.36 4.54
C LEU A 82 20.42 -3.55 6.05
N ALA A 83 20.06 -4.72 6.58
CA ALA A 83 20.05 -5.04 8.01
C ALA A 83 19.11 -4.15 8.86
N ASP A 84 18.10 -3.54 8.24
CA ASP A 84 17.05 -2.80 8.93
C ASP A 84 15.87 -3.74 9.24
N SER A 85 15.92 -4.34 10.42
CA SER A 85 14.93 -5.34 10.86
C SER A 85 13.67 -4.70 11.44
N GLU A 86 13.68 -3.42 11.78
CA GLU A 86 12.48 -2.75 12.33
C GLU A 86 11.54 -2.40 11.18
N ASP A 87 12.05 -1.66 10.19
CA ASP A 87 11.29 -1.30 8.98
C ASP A 87 10.76 -2.55 8.25
N ALA A 88 11.56 -3.63 8.19
CA ALA A 88 11.15 -4.88 7.58
C ALA A 88 9.95 -5.53 8.29
N LEU A 89 9.98 -5.58 9.63
CA LEU A 89 8.90 -6.19 10.41
C LEU A 89 7.61 -5.39 10.27
N ASP A 90 7.70 -4.06 10.35
CA ASP A 90 6.55 -3.18 10.24
C ASP A 90 5.88 -3.33 8.86
N LEU A 91 6.67 -3.33 7.79
CA LEU A 91 6.16 -3.47 6.43
C LEU A 91 5.55 -4.86 6.16
N LEU A 92 6.15 -5.94 6.66
CA LEU A 92 5.56 -7.28 6.53
C LEU A 92 4.26 -7.41 7.33
N THR A 93 4.22 -6.81 8.52
CA THR A 93 3.02 -6.77 9.36
C THR A 93 1.89 -6.03 8.65
N LEU A 94 2.21 -4.90 8.02
CA LEU A 94 1.25 -4.11 7.24
C LEU A 94 0.72 -4.91 6.04
N ALA A 95 1.61 -5.58 5.27
CA ALA A 95 1.19 -6.46 4.19
C ALA A 95 0.30 -7.63 4.66
N ASP A 96 0.56 -8.21 5.84
CA ASP A 96 -0.28 -9.29 6.37
C ASP A 96 -1.66 -8.79 6.80
N GLN A 97 -1.75 -7.61 7.42
CA GLN A 97 -3.02 -6.97 7.74
C GLN A 97 -3.85 -6.74 6.48
N HIS A 98 -3.24 -6.25 5.40
CA HIS A 98 -3.90 -6.02 4.12
C HIS A 98 -4.18 -7.29 3.31
N THR A 99 -3.82 -8.47 3.81
CA THR A 99 -4.20 -9.77 3.21
C THR A 99 -5.01 -10.65 4.17
N THR A 100 -5.29 -10.17 5.38
CA THR A 100 -6.08 -10.86 6.40
C THR A 100 -7.59 -10.62 6.17
N PRO A 101 -8.44 -11.65 6.24
CA PRO A 101 -9.89 -11.47 6.17
C PRO A 101 -10.40 -10.50 7.25
N GLY A 102 -11.24 -9.54 6.87
CA GLY A 102 -11.85 -8.56 7.77
C GLY A 102 -11.11 -7.22 7.86
N THR A 103 -9.83 -7.18 7.50
CA THR A 103 -9.01 -5.95 7.41
C THR A 103 -8.58 -5.62 5.99
N CYS A 104 -8.61 -6.62 5.09
CA CYS A 104 -8.24 -6.49 3.69
C CYS A 104 -9.35 -5.85 2.83
N HIS A 105 -8.95 -4.96 1.92
CA HIS A 105 -9.83 -4.36 0.90
C HIS A 105 -9.87 -5.11 -0.43
N LEU A 106 -9.08 -6.18 -0.62
CA LEU A 106 -9.15 -7.01 -1.83
C LEU A 106 -10.36 -7.92 -1.82
N VAL A 107 -11.14 -7.87 -2.90
CA VAL A 107 -12.41 -8.62 -3.01
C VAL A 107 -12.21 -10.03 -3.57
N ASP A 108 -11.17 -10.25 -4.37
CA ASP A 108 -10.83 -11.57 -4.90
C ASP A 108 -10.06 -12.39 -3.85
N ASP A 109 -10.71 -13.44 -3.34
CA ASP A 109 -10.17 -14.34 -2.33
C ASP A 109 -8.92 -15.11 -2.79
N SER A 110 -8.90 -15.56 -4.06
CA SER A 110 -7.78 -16.29 -4.64
C SER A 110 -6.58 -15.37 -4.80
N HIS A 111 -6.83 -14.14 -5.26
CA HIS A 111 -5.81 -13.12 -5.39
C HIS A 111 -5.24 -12.73 -4.02
N ARG A 112 -6.09 -12.44 -3.03
CA ARG A 112 -5.67 -12.12 -1.66
C ARG A 112 -4.80 -13.23 -1.06
N LYS A 113 -5.20 -14.50 -1.22
CA LYS A 113 -4.43 -15.66 -0.74
C LYS A 113 -3.06 -15.76 -1.39
N ARG A 114 -2.94 -15.43 -2.68
CA ARG A 114 -1.65 -15.39 -3.38
C ARG A 114 -0.72 -14.34 -2.76
N LEU A 115 -1.21 -13.11 -2.55
CA LEU A 115 -0.43 -12.04 -1.93
C LEU A 115 -0.07 -12.37 -0.47
N ARG A 116 -0.98 -12.99 0.28
CA ARG A 116 -0.68 -13.51 1.62
C ARG A 116 0.45 -14.53 1.58
N GLY A 117 0.44 -15.45 0.61
CA GLY A 117 1.50 -16.44 0.44
C GLY A 117 2.87 -15.80 0.21
N ILE A 118 2.93 -14.72 -0.58
CA ILE A 118 4.16 -13.93 -0.75
C ILE A 118 4.61 -13.34 0.58
N THR A 119 3.69 -12.71 1.31
CA THR A 119 3.96 -12.07 2.60
C THR A 119 4.49 -13.07 3.64
N LEU A 120 3.85 -14.23 3.76
CA LEU A 120 4.28 -15.29 4.68
C LEU A 120 5.64 -15.90 4.29
N ASN A 121 5.93 -16.00 2.99
CA ASN A 121 7.25 -16.43 2.53
C ASN A 121 8.33 -15.41 2.92
N ASN A 122 8.05 -14.11 2.79
CA ASN A 122 8.99 -13.06 3.18
C ASN A 122 9.18 -13.01 4.71
N PHE A 123 8.14 -13.25 5.51
CA PHE A 123 8.26 -13.46 6.95
C PHE A 123 9.20 -14.62 7.32
N ALA A 124 9.26 -15.68 6.52
CA ALA A 124 10.19 -16.78 6.76
C ALA A 124 11.65 -16.42 6.43
N CYS A 125 11.89 -15.28 5.76
CA CYS A 125 13.21 -14.72 5.48
C CYS A 125 13.67 -13.66 6.49
N TYR A 126 12.75 -13.17 7.33
CA TYR A 126 13.02 -12.27 8.45
C TYR A 126 13.66 -13.03 9.61
#